data_AF-A0A6F9XIH8-F1
#
_entry.id   AF-A0A6F9XIH8-F1
#
_cell.length_a   1.000
_cell.length_b   1.000
_cell.length_c   1.000
_cell.angle_alpha   90.00
_cell.angle_beta   90.00
_cell.angle_gamma   90.00
#
_symmetry.space_group_name_H-M   'P 1'
#
loop_
_entity.id
_entity.type
_entity.pdbx_description
1 polymer ?
#
loop_
_entity_poly.entity_id
_entity_poly.type
_entity_poly.pdbx_seq_one_letter_code
_entity_poly.pdbx_strand_id
1 'polypeptide(L)'
;MGRATSARNWRFITPVGELAFKEALAKGVVIFGLQRVPSVALLKEYGHIVVASGYRPSLHLATLPQQASVDCCRLISWGLGMPCYPLASYLNLTLTPSNPILHTSRLYRLFKDYRPGKVYKHLPLFYEDWDDETTKLLFKCDAEVQDLCRHLSEFDLSGVRSLKEHYGQVEVAAFSAKIRSIASFKGLKIPGLVTTSGYLPDFSSRYFSADFAFGLKLILQVGNLAQVALPTCQMLMTWYESLPLKHQEVSCARYGLNTRADLVAFYGQ
;
A
#
# COMPACT_ATOMS: atom_id res chain seq x y z
N MET A 1 -22.11 -31.22 -4.11
CA MET A 1 -21.71 -30.54 -2.86
C MET A 1 -20.30 -29.97 -3.06
N GLY A 2 -20.22 -28.75 -3.57
CA GLY A 2 -18.96 -28.09 -3.90
C GLY A 2 -18.30 -27.52 -2.65
N ARG A 3 -17.14 -28.04 -2.28
CA ARG A 3 -16.27 -27.37 -1.30
C ARG A 3 -15.74 -26.10 -1.97
N ALA A 4 -16.16 -24.95 -1.45
CA ALA A 4 -15.48 -23.68 -1.68
C ALA A 4 -14.04 -23.82 -1.17
N THR A 5 -13.11 -24.17 -2.04
CA THR A 5 -11.68 -24.13 -1.75
C THR A 5 -11.30 -22.66 -1.64
N SER A 6 -11.10 -22.22 -0.39
CA SER A 6 -10.56 -20.92 -0.06
C SER A 6 -9.34 -20.63 -0.92
N ALA A 7 -9.35 -19.49 -1.59
CA ALA A 7 -8.19 -18.96 -2.29
C ALA A 7 -7.05 -18.87 -1.26
N ARG A 8 -6.11 -19.82 -1.31
CA ARG A 8 -4.96 -19.85 -0.43
C ARG A 8 -4.22 -18.53 -0.59
N ASN A 9 -3.99 -17.90 0.56
CA ASN A 9 -3.34 -16.61 0.72
C ASN A 9 -2.01 -16.55 -0.03
N TRP A 10 -2.03 -16.01 -1.25
CA TRP A 10 -0.83 -15.42 -1.84
C TRP A 10 -0.46 -14.22 -0.96
N ARG A 11 0.55 -14.41 -0.10
CA ARG A 11 1.18 -13.33 0.65
C ARG A 11 2.04 -12.56 -0.33
N PHE A 12 1.49 -11.50 -0.93
CA PHE A 12 2.33 -10.43 -1.43
C PHE A 12 3.15 -9.94 -0.24
N ILE A 13 4.47 -9.91 -0.40
CA ILE A 13 5.36 -9.33 0.61
C ILE A 13 5.04 -7.85 0.64
N THR A 14 4.27 -7.45 1.63
CA THR A 14 4.00 -6.06 1.97
C THR A 14 5.28 -5.40 2.52
N PRO A 15 5.38 -4.07 2.51
CA PRO A 15 6.43 -3.36 3.24
C PRO A 15 6.63 -3.94 4.66
N VAL A 16 7.89 -4.09 5.13
CA VAL A 16 8.41 -4.92 6.26
C VAL A 16 8.92 -6.29 5.88
N GLY A 17 8.58 -6.81 4.70
CA GLY A 17 9.17 -8.07 4.23
C GLY A 17 10.69 -8.07 4.38
N GLU A 18 11.33 -7.00 3.90
CA GLU A 18 12.76 -6.80 3.99
C GLU A 18 13.31 -6.88 5.43
N LEU A 19 12.60 -6.31 6.40
CA LEU A 19 13.01 -6.35 7.82
C LEU A 19 12.90 -7.76 8.40
N ALA A 20 11.88 -8.50 8.01
CA ALA A 20 11.67 -9.88 8.44
C ALA A 20 12.76 -10.83 7.91
N PHE A 21 13.47 -10.46 6.84
CA PHE A 21 14.54 -11.24 6.23
C PHE A 21 15.95 -10.69 6.52
N LYS A 22 16.12 -9.85 7.56
CA LYS A 22 17.43 -9.30 7.96
C LYS A 22 18.52 -10.37 8.15
N GLU A 23 18.18 -11.53 8.71
CA GLU A 23 19.13 -12.64 8.87
C GLU A 23 19.56 -13.27 7.54
N ALA A 24 18.69 -13.25 6.52
CA ALA A 24 19.03 -13.72 5.19
C ALA A 24 19.96 -12.73 4.48
N LEU A 25 19.72 -11.42 4.63
CA LEU A 25 20.63 -10.37 4.16
C LEU A 25 22.04 -10.56 4.74
N ALA A 26 22.14 -10.83 6.05
CA ALA A 26 23.43 -11.11 6.71
C ALA A 26 24.17 -12.35 6.16
N LYS A 27 23.45 -13.25 5.48
CA LYS A 27 24.01 -14.44 4.80
C LYS A 27 24.31 -14.18 3.31
N GLY A 28 24.21 -12.93 2.85
CA GLY A 28 24.48 -12.54 1.45
C GLY A 28 23.32 -12.76 0.49
N VAL A 29 22.10 -13.02 0.98
CA VAL A 29 20.91 -13.09 0.12
C VAL A 29 20.53 -11.70 -0.35
N VAL A 30 20.18 -11.57 -1.63
CA VAL A 30 19.59 -10.34 -2.18
C VAL A 30 18.08 -10.39 -2.00
N ILE A 31 17.52 -9.35 -1.40
CA ILE A 31 16.08 -9.10 -1.38
C ILE A 31 15.77 -8.09 -2.47
N PHE A 32 14.73 -8.35 -3.26
CA PHE A 32 14.20 -7.37 -4.21
C PHE A 32 12.70 -7.19 -4.02
N GLY A 33 12.21 -5.99 -4.32
CA GLY A 33 10.79 -5.67 -4.30
C GLY A 33 10.41 -4.87 -5.54
N LEU A 34 9.19 -5.09 -6.02
CA LEU A 34 8.59 -4.29 -7.08
C LEU A 34 7.71 -3.20 -6.46
N GLN A 35 7.82 -1.98 -6.96
CA GLN A 35 6.99 -0.87 -6.49
C GLN A 35 5.50 -1.16 -6.73
N ARG A 36 5.19 -1.84 -7.83
CA ARG A 36 3.82 -2.25 -8.19
C ARG A 36 3.83 -3.56 -8.95
N VAL A 37 2.70 -4.26 -8.90
CA VAL A 37 2.43 -5.40 -9.77
C VAL A 37 2.34 -4.97 -11.25
N PRO A 38 2.71 -5.86 -12.20
CA PRO A 38 2.75 -5.55 -13.64
C PRO A 38 1.38 -5.26 -14.24
N SER A 39 0.33 -5.86 -13.70
CA SER A 39 -1.06 -5.71 -14.16
C SER A 39 -2.04 -6.03 -13.03
N VAL A 40 -3.32 -5.71 -13.23
CA VAL A 40 -4.39 -6.20 -12.38
C VAL A 40 -4.82 -7.57 -12.90
N ALA A 41 -4.61 -8.60 -12.09
CA ALA A 41 -4.93 -9.98 -12.42
C ALA A 41 -6.15 -10.47 -11.63
N LEU A 42 -7.15 -10.99 -12.34
CA LEU A 42 -8.36 -11.58 -11.78
C LEU A 42 -8.38 -13.07 -12.07
N LEU A 43 -8.57 -13.89 -11.03
CA LEU A 43 -8.74 -15.32 -11.20
C LEU A 43 -10.10 -15.59 -11.84
N LYS A 44 -10.11 -16.27 -13.00
CA LYS A 44 -11.34 -16.71 -13.66
C LYS A 44 -11.62 -18.18 -13.36
N GLU A 45 -10.57 -19.01 -13.34
CA GLU A 45 -10.66 -20.44 -13.03
C GLU A 45 -9.39 -20.89 -12.29
N TYR A 46 -9.57 -21.47 -11.11
CA TYR A 46 -8.46 -21.87 -10.25
C TYR A 46 -7.56 -22.91 -10.92
N GLY A 47 -6.26 -22.62 -11.02
CA GLY A 47 -5.28 -23.51 -11.65
C GLY A 47 -5.30 -23.52 -13.18
N HIS A 48 -6.22 -22.79 -13.82
CA HIS A 48 -6.41 -22.82 -15.27
C HIS A 48 -6.35 -21.44 -15.92
N ILE A 49 -7.13 -20.45 -15.44
CA ILE A 49 -7.32 -19.18 -16.15
C ILE A 49 -7.24 -17.97 -15.22
N VAL A 50 -6.37 -17.04 -15.57
CA VAL A 50 -6.28 -15.69 -15.00
C VAL A 50 -6.47 -14.68 -16.12
N VAL A 51 -7.25 -13.64 -15.85
CA VAL A 51 -7.43 -12.48 -16.74
C VAL A 51 -6.59 -11.34 -16.21
N ALA A 52 -5.54 -10.96 -16.95
CA ALA A 52 -4.70 -9.82 -16.63
C ALA A 52 -5.10 -8.61 -17.49
N SER A 53 -5.22 -7.44 -16.88
CA SER A 53 -5.62 -6.20 -17.54
C SER A 53 -4.82 -5.00 -17.02
N GLY A 54 -4.72 -3.96 -17.84
CA GLY A 54 -4.03 -2.72 -17.45
C GLY A 54 -2.54 -2.91 -17.19
N TYR A 55 -1.83 -3.58 -18.11
CA TYR A 55 -0.38 -3.72 -18.04
C TYR A 55 0.29 -2.34 -17.97
N ARG A 56 1.23 -2.21 -17.03
CA ARG A 56 2.04 -1.00 -16.88
C ARG A 56 3.07 -0.91 -18.01
N PRO A 57 3.41 0.30 -18.48
CA PRO A 57 4.45 0.48 -19.49
C PRO A 57 5.84 0.07 -18.99
N SER A 58 6.06 0.15 -17.68
CA SER A 58 7.29 -0.27 -17.02
C SER A 58 7.07 -0.63 -15.55
N LEU A 59 8.05 -1.34 -15.00
CA LEU A 59 8.20 -1.65 -13.58
C LEU A 59 9.33 -0.83 -12.97
N HIS A 60 9.25 -0.67 -11.65
CA HIS A 60 10.30 -0.10 -10.83
C HIS A 60 10.62 -1.08 -9.70
N LEU A 61 11.90 -1.29 -9.45
CA LEU A 61 12.41 -2.30 -8.52
C LEU A 61 13.47 -1.68 -7.62
N ALA A 62 13.52 -2.11 -6.36
CA ALA A 62 14.64 -1.82 -5.48
C ALA A 62 15.15 -3.11 -4.85
N THR A 63 16.42 -3.12 -4.45
CA THR A 63 17.08 -4.25 -3.79
C THR A 63 17.70 -3.86 -2.46
N LEU A 64 17.90 -4.86 -1.62
CA LEU A 64 18.84 -4.84 -0.50
C LEU A 64 19.79 -6.04 -0.68
N PRO A 65 21.10 -5.82 -0.82
CA PRO A 65 21.76 -4.52 -0.89
C PRO A 65 21.50 -3.80 -2.23
N GLN A 66 21.63 -2.47 -2.28
CA GLN A 66 21.22 -1.63 -3.42
C GLN A 66 21.93 -2.00 -4.74
N GLN A 67 23.19 -2.44 -4.67
CA GLN A 67 24.03 -2.66 -5.85
C GLN A 67 23.50 -3.79 -6.74
N ALA A 68 22.66 -4.68 -6.21
CA ALA A 68 22.01 -5.75 -6.99
C ALA A 68 20.85 -5.25 -7.88
N SER A 69 20.42 -3.99 -7.77
CA SER A 69 19.22 -3.50 -8.43
C SER A 69 19.27 -3.58 -9.95
N VAL A 70 20.44 -3.35 -10.57
CA VAL A 70 20.58 -3.41 -12.04
C VAL A 70 20.39 -4.84 -12.56
N ASP A 71 21.02 -5.82 -11.92
CA ASP A 71 20.94 -7.22 -12.34
C ASP A 71 19.57 -7.82 -12.05
N CYS A 72 18.96 -7.49 -10.90
CA CYS A 72 17.58 -7.84 -10.61
C CYS A 72 16.61 -7.23 -11.63
N CYS A 73 16.79 -5.96 -12.03
CA CYS A 73 15.98 -5.34 -13.07
C CYS A 73 16.11 -6.07 -14.41
N ARG A 74 17.32 -6.46 -14.81
CA ARG A 74 17.54 -7.24 -16.05
C ARG A 74 16.81 -8.57 -16.01
N LEU A 75 16.91 -9.31 -14.90
CA LEU A 75 16.24 -10.59 -14.72
C LEU A 75 14.72 -10.46 -14.80
N ILE A 76 14.15 -9.48 -14.08
CA ILE A 76 12.70 -9.24 -14.08
C ILE A 76 12.24 -8.76 -15.46
N SER A 77 13.00 -7.88 -16.11
CA SER A 77 12.69 -7.39 -17.45
C SER A 77 12.65 -8.51 -18.46
N TRP A 78 13.65 -9.39 -18.45
CA TRP A 78 13.70 -10.58 -19.29
C TRP A 78 12.55 -11.54 -18.99
N GLY A 79 12.31 -11.85 -17.72
CA GLY A 79 11.30 -12.85 -17.32
C GLY A 79 9.87 -12.40 -17.56
N LEU A 80 9.58 -11.10 -17.47
CA LEU A 80 8.23 -10.54 -17.68
C LEU A 80 8.04 -9.93 -19.08
N GLY A 81 9.10 -9.81 -19.87
CA GLY A 81 9.06 -9.18 -21.19
C GLY A 81 8.65 -7.70 -21.14
N MET A 82 9.04 -6.96 -20.08
CA MET A 82 8.67 -5.56 -19.89
C MET A 82 9.80 -4.74 -19.27
N PRO A 83 9.93 -3.44 -19.61
CA PRO A 83 10.96 -2.59 -19.02
C PRO A 83 10.88 -2.56 -17.49
N CYS A 84 12.02 -2.72 -16.83
CA CYS A 84 12.15 -2.63 -15.37
C CYS A 84 13.33 -1.71 -15.03
N TYR A 85 13.10 -0.73 -14.17
CA TYR A 85 14.07 0.30 -13.81
C TYR A 85 14.42 0.25 -12.31
N PRO A 86 15.71 0.43 -11.95
CA PRO A 86 16.12 0.43 -10.57
C PRO A 86 15.70 1.73 -9.88
N LEU A 87 15.31 1.63 -8.61
CA LEU A 87 15.11 2.74 -7.69
C LEU A 87 16.35 2.88 -6.80
N ALA A 88 16.64 4.10 -6.37
CA ALA A 88 17.86 4.43 -5.65
C ALA A 88 17.89 3.94 -4.19
N SER A 89 16.75 3.55 -3.62
CA SER A 89 16.69 2.97 -2.27
C SER A 89 15.46 2.08 -2.14
N TYR A 90 15.57 0.99 -1.38
CA TYR A 90 14.42 0.14 -1.03
C TYR A 90 13.33 0.91 -0.28
N LEU A 91 13.70 1.97 0.43
CA LEU A 91 12.76 2.83 1.14
C LEU A 91 11.76 3.53 0.19
N ASN A 92 12.09 3.66 -1.11
CA ASN A 92 11.12 4.10 -2.13
C ASN A 92 9.89 3.17 -2.21
N LEU A 93 10.09 1.86 -2.01
CA LEU A 93 9.00 0.89 -2.02
C LEU A 93 8.16 1.01 -0.74
N THR A 94 8.83 1.09 0.41
CA THR A 94 8.20 1.17 1.73
C THR A 94 7.35 2.43 1.89
N LEU A 95 7.79 3.57 1.35
CA LEU A 95 7.10 4.84 1.46
C LEU A 95 6.15 5.14 0.29
N THR A 96 5.96 4.21 -0.67
CA THR A 96 5.08 4.46 -1.83
C THR A 96 3.64 4.78 -1.37
N PRO A 97 3.11 5.99 -1.64
CA PRO A 97 1.86 6.49 -1.06
C PRO A 97 0.61 5.97 -1.78
N SER A 98 0.67 4.83 -2.48
CA SER A 98 -0.46 4.31 -3.24
C SER A 98 -1.54 3.74 -2.30
N ASN A 99 -1.57 2.42 -2.13
CA ASN A 99 -2.59 1.77 -1.32
C ASN A 99 -2.58 2.21 0.17
N PRO A 100 -1.41 2.41 0.82
CA PRO A 100 -1.34 2.75 2.24
C PRO A 100 -2.10 4.01 2.67
N ILE A 101 -2.17 5.04 1.83
CA ILE A 101 -2.92 6.27 2.15
C ILE A 101 -4.21 6.39 1.31
N LEU A 102 -4.25 5.87 0.07
CA LEU A 102 -5.43 5.94 -0.78
C LEU A 102 -6.57 5.08 -0.21
N HIS A 103 -6.30 3.81 0.09
CA HIS A 103 -7.35 2.91 0.58
C HIS A 103 -7.79 3.25 1.99
N THR A 104 -6.83 3.59 2.85
CA THR A 104 -7.10 3.91 4.26
C THR A 104 -7.91 5.20 4.41
N SER A 105 -7.60 6.24 3.61
CA SER A 105 -8.41 7.47 3.54
C SER A 105 -9.83 7.17 3.06
N ARG A 106 -9.99 6.32 2.04
CA ARG A 106 -11.32 5.94 1.51
C ARG A 106 -12.13 5.17 2.54
N LEU A 107 -11.54 4.16 3.17
CA LEU A 107 -12.21 3.37 4.19
C LEU A 107 -12.60 4.21 5.41
N TYR A 108 -11.72 5.09 5.87
CA TYR A 108 -12.06 6.05 6.93
C TYR A 108 -13.28 6.89 6.52
N ARG A 109 -13.31 7.43 5.29
CA ARG A 109 -14.45 8.24 4.85
C ARG A 109 -15.78 7.50 4.87
N LEU A 110 -15.77 6.23 4.51
CA LEU A 110 -16.95 5.37 4.45
C LEU A 110 -17.40 4.89 5.85
N PHE A 111 -16.44 4.62 6.74
CA PHE A 111 -16.67 3.88 7.97
C PHE A 111 -16.28 4.62 9.25
N LYS A 112 -15.92 5.91 9.20
CA LYS A 112 -15.55 6.72 10.38
C LYS A 112 -16.60 6.70 11.50
N ASP A 113 -17.88 6.63 11.13
CA ASP A 113 -19.00 6.65 12.08
C ASP A 113 -19.48 5.22 12.41
N TYR A 114 -18.67 4.20 12.15
CA TYR A 114 -18.99 2.82 12.52
C TYR A 114 -18.97 2.66 14.04
N ARG A 115 -19.94 1.90 14.54
CA ARG A 115 -20.03 1.42 15.92
C ARG A 115 -20.48 -0.03 15.87
N PRO A 116 -20.09 -0.90 16.81
CA PRO A 116 -20.50 -2.30 16.81
C PRO A 116 -22.02 -2.45 16.56
N GLY A 117 -22.38 -3.27 15.57
CA GLY A 117 -23.77 -3.47 15.15
C GLY A 117 -24.33 -2.43 14.17
N LYS A 118 -23.56 -1.41 13.74
CA LYS A 118 -23.99 -0.50 12.66
C LYS A 118 -24.13 -1.26 11.34
N VAL A 119 -25.37 -1.34 10.84
CA VAL A 119 -25.67 -1.84 9.50
C VAL A 119 -25.81 -0.68 8.52
N TYR A 120 -25.18 -0.81 7.36
CA TYR A 120 -25.29 0.10 6.22
C TYR A 120 -26.33 -0.43 5.24
N LYS A 121 -27.30 0.39 4.82
CA LYS A 121 -28.34 -0.04 3.88
C LYS A 121 -27.79 -0.29 2.47
N HIS A 122 -26.81 0.50 2.07
CA HIS A 122 -26.10 0.39 0.80
C HIS A 122 -24.62 0.67 1.03
N LEU A 123 -23.78 0.02 0.23
CA LEU A 123 -22.36 0.35 0.13
C LEU A 123 -22.12 0.92 -1.28
N PRO A 124 -21.44 2.08 -1.40
CA PRO A 124 -21.02 2.57 -2.70
C PRO A 124 -19.99 1.64 -3.35
N LEU A 125 -19.67 1.88 -4.62
CA LEU A 125 -18.50 1.34 -5.27
C LEU A 125 -17.23 2.03 -4.72
N PHE A 126 -16.14 1.25 -4.66
CA PHE A 126 -14.93 1.69 -3.96
C PHE A 126 -14.34 2.95 -4.61
N TYR A 127 -14.18 2.94 -5.94
CA TYR A 127 -13.57 4.05 -6.69
C TYR A 127 -14.59 4.85 -7.51
N GLU A 128 -15.71 4.27 -7.94
CA GLU A 128 -16.65 4.98 -8.82
C GLU A 128 -17.47 6.04 -8.09
N ASP A 129 -17.74 5.81 -6.81
CA ASP A 129 -18.45 6.77 -5.95
C ASP A 129 -17.47 7.57 -5.09
N TRP A 130 -16.24 7.80 -5.60
CA TRP A 130 -15.21 8.56 -4.91
C TRP A 130 -15.62 10.01 -4.74
N ASP A 131 -15.58 10.53 -3.51
CA ASP A 131 -16.01 11.89 -3.17
C ASP A 131 -14.82 12.84 -2.94
N ASP A 132 -15.10 14.15 -3.03
CA ASP A 132 -14.09 15.20 -2.89
C ASP A 132 -13.52 15.30 -1.47
N GLU A 133 -14.31 14.93 -0.46
CA GLU A 133 -13.84 14.88 0.93
C GLU A 133 -12.79 13.77 1.13
N THR A 134 -12.91 12.66 0.42
CA THR A 134 -11.89 11.59 0.37
C THR A 134 -10.61 12.13 -0.26
N THR A 135 -10.72 12.86 -1.36
CA THR A 135 -9.56 13.48 -2.01
C THR A 135 -8.87 14.52 -1.12
N LYS A 136 -9.63 15.39 -0.43
CA LYS A 136 -9.07 16.37 0.52
C LYS A 136 -8.28 15.70 1.64
N LEU A 137 -8.83 14.62 2.22
CA LEU A 137 -8.16 13.83 3.25
C LEU A 137 -6.90 13.14 2.70
N LEU A 138 -7.00 12.55 1.52
CA LEU A 138 -5.89 11.88 0.84
C LEU A 138 -4.75 12.87 0.54
N PHE A 139 -5.05 14.09 0.10
CA PHE A 139 -4.05 15.12 -0.17
C PHE A 139 -3.28 15.55 1.08
N LYS A 140 -3.93 15.57 2.25
CA LYS A 140 -3.23 15.83 3.52
C LYS A 140 -2.24 14.70 3.85
N CYS A 141 -2.67 13.44 3.69
CA CYS A 141 -1.79 12.29 3.89
C CYS A 141 -0.63 12.28 2.88
N ASP A 142 -0.90 12.56 1.61
CA ASP A 142 0.12 12.65 0.56
C ASP A 142 1.15 13.73 0.88
N ALA A 143 0.71 14.92 1.31
CA ALA A 143 1.60 15.99 1.73
C ALA A 143 2.52 15.59 2.90
N GLU A 144 1.99 14.89 3.91
CA GLU A 144 2.75 14.36 5.05
C GLU A 144 3.80 13.33 4.60
N VAL A 145 3.45 12.40 3.70
CA VAL A 145 4.41 11.41 3.17
C VAL A 145 5.51 12.10 2.35
N GLN A 146 5.14 13.07 1.52
CA GLN A 146 6.12 13.84 0.75
C GLN A 146 7.04 14.65 1.66
N ASP A 147 6.52 15.16 2.78
CA ASP A 147 7.33 15.86 3.78
C ASP A 147 8.31 14.94 4.50
N LEU A 148 7.85 13.76 4.89
CA LEU A 148 8.73 12.71 5.41
C LEU A 148 9.87 12.38 4.43
N CYS A 149 9.55 12.23 3.14
CA CYS A 149 10.57 11.95 2.13
C CYS A 149 11.62 13.07 2.03
N ARG A 150 11.22 14.35 2.15
CA ARG A 150 12.16 15.48 2.16
C ARG A 150 13.07 15.52 3.39
N HIS A 151 12.57 15.07 4.55
CA HIS A 151 13.35 15.05 5.79
C HIS A 151 14.38 13.90 5.85
N LEU A 152 14.18 12.86 5.04
CA LEU A 152 15.06 11.70 4.90
C LEU A 152 16.13 11.94 3.81
N SER A 153 16.90 13.01 3.97
CA SER A 153 17.88 13.50 2.98
C SER A 153 19.05 12.54 2.70
N GLU A 154 19.23 11.50 3.51
CA GLU A 154 20.21 10.44 3.30
C GLU A 154 19.86 9.52 2.12
N PHE A 155 18.60 9.54 1.67
CA PHE A 155 18.11 8.66 0.61
C PHE A 155 17.58 9.46 -0.58
N ASP A 156 17.85 8.98 -1.79
CA ASP A 156 17.09 9.42 -2.96
C ASP A 156 15.71 8.73 -2.97
N LEU A 157 14.71 9.50 -2.56
CA LEU A 157 13.30 9.10 -2.50
C LEU A 157 12.46 9.69 -3.64
N SER A 158 13.08 10.11 -4.75
CA SER A 158 12.38 10.67 -5.92
C SER A 158 11.41 9.68 -6.57
N GLY A 159 11.57 8.38 -6.34
CA GLY A 159 10.62 7.35 -6.76
C GLY A 159 9.30 7.37 -5.98
N VAL A 160 9.26 8.02 -4.82
CA VAL A 160 8.05 8.23 -4.01
C VAL A 160 7.26 9.43 -4.54
N ARG A 161 6.68 9.29 -5.73
CA ARG A 161 5.95 10.39 -6.38
C ARG A 161 4.67 10.74 -5.64
N SER A 162 4.40 12.04 -5.49
CA SER A 162 3.11 12.54 -5.01
C SER A 162 1.96 11.97 -5.83
N LEU A 163 0.84 11.66 -5.19
CA LEU A 163 -0.36 11.22 -5.89
C LEU A 163 -0.87 12.27 -6.88
N LYS A 164 -0.69 13.56 -6.59
CA LYS A 164 -1.05 14.64 -7.52
C LYS A 164 -0.28 14.53 -8.84
N GLU A 165 1.03 14.31 -8.75
CA GLU A 165 1.87 14.10 -9.92
C GLU A 165 1.55 12.77 -10.63
N HIS A 166 1.32 11.71 -9.86
CA HIS A 166 1.03 10.39 -10.39
C HIS A 166 -0.24 10.37 -11.25
N TYR A 167 -1.29 11.05 -10.79
CA TYR A 167 -2.56 11.16 -11.53
C TYR A 167 -2.63 12.38 -12.45
N GLY A 168 -1.65 13.28 -12.38
CA GLY A 168 -1.60 14.52 -13.15
C GLY A 168 -2.73 15.49 -12.79
N GLN A 169 -3.19 15.47 -11.54
CA GLN A 169 -4.32 16.27 -11.06
C GLN A 169 -3.99 16.89 -9.70
N VAL A 170 -3.98 18.22 -9.64
CA VAL A 170 -3.70 18.97 -8.41
C VAL A 170 -4.97 19.47 -7.72
N GLU A 171 -6.04 19.67 -8.49
CA GLU A 171 -7.33 20.13 -8.01
C GLU A 171 -8.20 18.98 -7.51
N VAL A 172 -8.87 19.18 -6.37
CA VAL A 172 -9.65 18.15 -5.68
C VAL A 172 -10.71 17.53 -6.60
N ALA A 173 -11.56 18.35 -7.22
CA ALA A 173 -12.65 17.87 -8.05
C ALA A 173 -12.15 17.12 -9.30
N ALA A 174 -11.07 17.62 -9.92
CA ALA A 174 -10.46 17.01 -11.10
C ALA A 174 -9.78 15.67 -10.75
N PHE A 175 -9.12 15.59 -9.60
CA PHE A 175 -8.55 14.34 -9.09
C PHE A 175 -9.65 13.31 -8.78
N SER A 176 -10.73 13.69 -8.10
CA SER A 176 -11.84 12.78 -7.84
C SER A 176 -12.47 12.28 -9.14
N ALA A 177 -12.70 13.16 -10.12
CA ALA A 177 -13.18 12.77 -11.44
C ALA A 177 -12.21 11.80 -12.14
N LYS A 178 -10.90 12.05 -12.04
CA LYS A 178 -9.86 11.17 -12.57
C LYS A 178 -9.96 9.78 -11.95
N ILE A 179 -10.02 9.65 -10.62
CA ILE A 179 -10.17 8.37 -9.93
C ILE A 179 -11.41 7.61 -10.43
N ARG A 180 -12.57 8.28 -10.49
CA ARG A 180 -13.83 7.67 -10.96
C ARG A 180 -13.76 7.17 -12.40
N SER A 181 -12.93 7.79 -13.24
CA SER A 181 -12.83 7.50 -14.68
C SER A 181 -11.89 6.34 -15.05
N ILE A 182 -11.05 5.85 -14.11
CA ILE A 182 -10.06 4.81 -14.41
C ILE A 182 -10.77 3.49 -14.74
N ALA A 183 -10.58 3.01 -15.96
CA ALA A 183 -11.25 1.81 -16.47
C ALA A 183 -10.98 0.56 -15.61
N SER A 184 -9.75 0.35 -15.16
CA SER A 184 -9.38 -0.78 -14.32
C SER A 184 -9.96 -0.72 -12.89
N PHE A 185 -10.57 0.40 -12.49
CA PHE A 185 -11.20 0.57 -11.18
C PHE A 185 -12.70 0.31 -11.19
N LYS A 186 -13.27 0.02 -12.37
CA LYS A 186 -14.70 -0.17 -12.53
C LYS A 186 -15.20 -1.47 -11.88
N GLY A 187 -16.37 -1.40 -11.24
CA GLY A 187 -17.05 -2.52 -10.60
C GLY A 187 -16.44 -3.00 -9.27
N LEU A 188 -15.37 -2.36 -8.78
CA LEU A 188 -14.72 -2.76 -7.53
C LEU A 188 -15.58 -2.37 -6.32
N LYS A 189 -16.00 -3.38 -5.56
CA LYS A 189 -16.89 -3.24 -4.40
C LYS A 189 -16.10 -2.93 -3.13
N ILE A 190 -16.72 -2.20 -2.21
CA ILE A 190 -16.23 -2.03 -0.84
C ILE A 190 -16.30 -3.40 -0.11
N PRO A 191 -15.31 -3.74 0.73
CA PRO A 191 -15.36 -4.95 1.54
C PRO A 191 -16.52 -4.90 2.54
N GLY A 192 -17.59 -5.64 2.25
CA GLY A 192 -18.78 -5.70 3.07
C GLY A 192 -19.38 -7.10 3.13
N LEU A 193 -19.83 -7.49 4.32
CA LEU A 193 -20.58 -8.71 4.58
C LEU A 193 -22.07 -8.43 4.39
N VAL A 194 -22.73 -9.22 3.55
CA VAL A 194 -24.18 -9.13 3.33
C VAL A 194 -24.90 -9.69 4.57
N THR A 195 -25.90 -8.96 5.06
CA THR A 195 -26.81 -9.39 6.12
C THR A 195 -28.27 -9.28 5.66
N THR A 196 -29.20 -9.77 6.47
CA THR A 196 -30.65 -9.65 6.19
C THR A 196 -31.14 -8.20 6.15
N SER A 197 -30.44 -7.27 6.81
CA SER A 197 -30.83 -5.87 6.97
C SER A 197 -29.92 -4.88 6.25
N GLY A 198 -28.91 -5.35 5.52
CA GLY A 198 -27.97 -4.51 4.77
C GLY A 198 -26.56 -5.10 4.74
N TYR A 199 -25.58 -4.27 5.09
CA TYR A 199 -24.16 -4.61 5.03
C TYR A 199 -23.42 -4.24 6.31
N LEU A 200 -22.50 -5.11 6.72
CA LEU A 200 -21.49 -4.81 7.74
C LEU A 200 -20.11 -4.65 7.06
N PRO A 201 -19.19 -3.82 7.58
CA PRO A 201 -17.83 -3.79 7.09
C PRO A 201 -17.16 -5.17 7.22
N ASP A 202 -16.51 -5.64 6.17
CA ASP A 202 -15.73 -6.88 6.23
C ASP A 202 -14.30 -6.58 6.72
N PHE A 203 -14.12 -6.61 8.05
CA PHE A 203 -12.82 -6.40 8.68
C PHE A 203 -11.81 -7.53 8.43
N SER A 204 -12.22 -8.66 7.83
CA SER A 204 -11.29 -9.71 7.41
C SER A 204 -10.61 -9.41 6.07
N SER A 205 -11.09 -8.38 5.36
CA SER A 205 -10.54 -7.97 4.07
C SER A 205 -9.10 -7.48 4.19
N ARG A 206 -8.32 -7.71 3.13
CA ARG A 206 -6.95 -7.21 2.99
C ARG A 206 -6.86 -5.69 3.04
N TYR A 207 -7.93 -4.97 2.70
CA TYR A 207 -7.94 -3.52 2.88
C TYR A 207 -7.74 -3.11 4.35
N PHE A 208 -8.27 -3.88 5.31
CA PHE A 208 -8.07 -3.65 6.73
C PHE A 208 -6.81 -4.36 7.24
N SER A 209 -6.65 -5.64 6.89
CA SER A 209 -5.57 -6.46 7.46
C SER A 209 -4.18 -6.16 6.89
N ALA A 210 -4.10 -5.57 5.69
CA ALA A 210 -2.84 -5.31 5.00
C ALA A 210 -2.49 -3.82 4.90
N ASP A 211 -3.37 -3.00 4.29
CA ASP A 211 -3.02 -1.61 3.94
C ASP A 211 -2.77 -0.73 5.18
N PHE A 212 -3.44 -1.00 6.30
CA PHE A 212 -3.15 -0.31 7.57
C PHE A 212 -1.87 -0.82 8.21
N ALA A 213 -1.82 -2.12 8.53
CA ALA A 213 -0.73 -2.69 9.33
C ALA A 213 0.63 -2.71 8.62
N PHE A 214 0.65 -3.04 7.33
CA PHE A 214 1.87 -3.15 6.54
C PHE A 214 2.01 -2.03 5.49
N GLY A 215 1.22 -0.96 5.63
CA GLY A 215 1.33 0.23 4.81
C GLY A 215 1.38 1.46 5.70
N LEU A 216 0.21 1.95 6.10
CA LEU A 216 0.08 3.21 6.84
C LEU A 216 0.86 3.21 8.16
N LYS A 217 0.83 2.10 8.90
CA LYS A 217 1.55 1.97 10.18
C LYS A 217 3.07 2.04 9.99
N LEU A 218 3.59 1.63 8.84
CA LEU A 218 5.02 1.70 8.56
C LEU A 218 5.47 3.07 8.14
N ILE A 219 4.66 3.75 7.33
CA ILE A 219 4.86 5.16 7.06
C ILE A 219 4.94 5.94 8.38
N LEU A 220 4.04 5.66 9.34
CA LEU A 220 4.08 6.27 10.67
C LEU A 220 5.33 5.90 11.47
N GLN A 221 5.76 4.64 11.44
CA GLN A 221 6.98 4.22 12.15
C GLN A 221 8.25 4.83 11.56
N VAL A 222 8.35 4.91 10.24
CA VAL A 222 9.45 5.63 9.57
C VAL A 222 9.39 7.12 9.91
N GLY A 223 8.20 7.71 9.95
CA GLY A 223 7.98 9.08 10.43
C GLY A 223 8.51 9.30 11.85
N ASN A 224 8.18 8.41 12.78
CA ASN A 224 8.67 8.47 14.16
C ASN A 224 10.20 8.34 14.23
N LEU A 225 10.80 7.40 13.48
CA LEU A 225 12.26 7.24 13.40
C LEU A 225 12.93 8.49 12.81
N ALA A 226 12.28 9.16 11.86
CA ALA A 226 12.73 10.40 11.24
C ALA A 226 12.39 11.66 12.05
N GLN A 227 11.65 11.53 13.16
CA GLN A 227 11.11 12.63 13.97
C GLN A 227 10.21 13.61 13.18
N VAL A 228 9.48 13.08 12.20
CA VAL A 228 8.49 13.83 11.42
C VAL A 228 7.09 13.46 11.92
N ALA A 229 6.26 14.46 12.20
CA ALA A 229 4.88 14.25 12.59
C ALA A 229 3.99 14.05 11.36
N LEU A 230 3.15 13.02 11.37
CA LEU A 230 2.15 12.76 10.33
C LEU A 230 0.75 12.72 10.95
N PRO A 231 0.21 13.88 11.39
CA PRO A 231 -1.00 13.93 12.22
C PRO A 231 -2.24 13.36 11.51
N THR A 232 -2.38 13.55 10.20
CA THR A 232 -3.51 13.01 9.43
C THR A 232 -3.38 11.50 9.29
N CYS A 233 -2.20 10.99 8.95
CA CYS A 233 -1.94 9.54 8.92
C CYS A 233 -2.16 8.90 10.30
N GLN A 234 -1.74 9.59 11.37
CA GLN A 234 -1.94 9.13 12.75
C GLN A 234 -3.42 9.09 13.13
N MET A 235 -4.20 10.10 12.74
CA MET A 235 -5.66 10.10 12.91
C MET A 235 -6.32 8.89 12.23
N LEU A 236 -5.91 8.56 11.00
CA LEU A 236 -6.41 7.37 10.30
C LEU A 236 -6.06 6.07 11.03
N MET A 237 -4.84 5.97 11.57
CA MET A 237 -4.40 4.81 12.33
C MET A 237 -5.16 4.67 13.65
N THR A 238 -5.33 5.76 14.40
CA THR A 238 -6.11 5.76 15.66
C THR A 238 -7.56 5.37 15.43
N TRP A 239 -8.18 5.83 14.33
CA TRP A 239 -9.51 5.34 13.95
C TRP A 239 -9.50 3.84 13.67
N TYR A 240 -8.55 3.35 12.87
CA TYR A 240 -8.45 1.93 12.57
C TYR A 240 -8.27 1.09 13.84
N GLU A 241 -7.41 1.51 14.76
CA GLU A 241 -7.17 0.85 16.06
C GLU A 241 -8.41 0.80 16.95
N SER A 242 -9.35 1.75 16.80
CA SER A 242 -10.63 1.75 17.51
C SER A 242 -11.65 0.73 17.00
N LEU A 243 -11.44 0.17 15.80
CA LEU A 243 -12.37 -0.79 15.20
C LEU A 243 -12.30 -2.14 15.95
N PRO A 244 -13.43 -2.87 16.06
CA PRO A 244 -13.51 -4.14 16.78
C PRO A 244 -12.98 -5.30 15.92
N LEU A 245 -11.69 -5.25 15.56
CA LEU A 245 -11.01 -6.27 14.76
C LEU A 245 -9.66 -6.63 15.38
N LYS A 246 -9.15 -7.82 15.03
CA LYS A 246 -7.82 -8.24 15.48
C LYS A 246 -6.75 -7.52 14.66
N HIS A 247 -6.03 -6.61 15.31
CA HIS A 247 -4.95 -5.85 14.69
C HIS A 247 -3.71 -6.71 14.49
N GLN A 248 -3.04 -6.51 13.34
CA GLN A 248 -1.73 -7.12 13.10
C GLN A 248 -0.65 -6.31 13.81
N GLU A 249 0.22 -6.99 14.54
CA GLU A 249 1.37 -6.37 15.19
C GLU A 249 2.53 -6.28 14.20
N VAL A 250 2.83 -5.05 13.80
CA VAL A 250 3.97 -4.73 12.93
C VAL A 250 4.80 -3.66 13.63
N SER A 251 6.08 -3.96 13.86
CA SER A 251 7.01 -3.08 14.58
C SER A 251 8.41 -3.16 13.96
N CYS A 252 8.94 -2.04 13.48
CA CYS A 252 10.31 -1.86 13.03
C CYS A 252 11.29 -2.13 14.19
N ALA A 253 10.94 -1.72 15.40
CA ALA A 253 11.76 -1.95 16.61
C ALA A 253 11.98 -3.44 16.88
N ARG A 254 10.99 -4.31 16.60
CA ARG A 254 11.13 -5.77 16.72
C ARG A 254 12.23 -6.34 15.82
N TYR A 255 12.57 -5.65 14.74
CA TYR A 255 13.65 -6.02 13.81
C TYR A 255 14.94 -5.22 14.03
N GLY A 256 15.02 -4.48 15.14
CA GLY A 256 16.19 -3.70 15.52
C GLY A 256 16.30 -2.36 14.82
N LEU A 257 15.21 -1.82 14.26
CA LEU A 257 15.15 -0.44 13.78
C LEU A 257 14.50 0.46 14.84
N ASN A 258 15.32 1.04 15.72
CA ASN A 258 14.87 1.86 16.85
C ASN A 258 15.18 3.34 16.68
N THR A 259 16.17 3.66 15.84
CA THR A 259 16.66 5.02 15.61
C THR A 259 16.76 5.34 14.13
N ARG A 260 16.90 6.64 13.80
CA ARG A 260 17.25 7.09 12.44
C ARG A 260 18.56 6.47 11.95
N ALA A 261 19.55 6.31 12.84
CA ALA A 261 20.82 5.67 12.49
C ALA A 261 20.64 4.20 12.07
N ASP A 262 19.75 3.45 12.75
CA ASP A 262 19.43 2.08 12.35
C ASP A 262 18.76 2.04 10.96
N LEU A 263 17.86 2.99 10.69
CA LEU A 263 17.20 3.14 9.38
C LEU A 263 18.25 3.37 8.28
N VAL A 264 19.17 4.33 8.49
CA VAL A 264 20.27 4.64 7.55
C VAL A 264 21.18 3.44 7.36
N ALA A 265 21.57 2.75 8.43
CA ALA A 265 22.42 1.57 8.34
C ALA A 265 21.75 0.42 7.56
N PHE A 266 20.44 0.21 7.76
CA PHE A 266 19.72 -0.89 7.10
C PHE A 266 19.38 -0.59 5.64
N TYR A 267 18.97 0.63 5.31
CA TYR A 267 18.56 1.00 3.95
C TYR A 267 19.68 1.60 3.09
N GLY A 268 20.84 1.90 3.68
CA GLY A 268 22.02 2.41 2.98
C GLY A 268 23.01 1.34 2.52
N GLN A 269 22.68 0.06 2.68
CA GLN A 269 23.50 -1.08 2.26
C GLN A 269 23.30 -1.43 0.77
#